data_AF-A0A2V7JVQ5-F1
#
_entry.id   AF-A0A2V7JVQ5-F1
#
_cell.length_a   1.000
_cell.length_b   1.000
_cell.length_c   1.000
_cell.angle_alpha   90.00
_cell.angle_beta   90.00
_cell.angle_gamma   90.00
#
_symmetry.space_group_name_H-M   'P 1'
#
loop_
_entity.id
_entity.type
_entity.pdbx_description
1 polymer ?
#
loop_
_entity_poly.entity_id
_entity_poly.type
_entity_poly.pdbx_seq_one_letter_code
_entity_poly.pdbx_strand_id
1 'polypeptide(L)'
;PALDDAFAREMGDFESLDALRTAVAEDLKKEAEREADARVRAELIEQIVQANNVVAPRPLVERVLGMYAQAYEIPEERWEKFAQEFRAVAESQVRRDLVLDTVVESQNLRATEAELDQRLQELAERRGMQAAELYASLEKAKRLRDVARSITEEKVFAYLLSQSTVEQA
;
A
#
# COMPACT_ATOMS: atom_id res chain seq x y z
N PRO A 1 -26.73 -5.08 -25.35
CA PRO A 1 -27.92 -5.33 -24.50
C PRO A 1 -28.55 -4.01 -24.06
N ALA A 2 -29.86 -4.00 -23.76
CA ALA A 2 -30.48 -2.86 -23.09
C ALA A 2 -30.00 -2.83 -21.62
N LEU A 3 -29.84 -1.64 -21.04
CA LEU A 3 -29.48 -1.51 -19.62
C LEU A 3 -30.76 -1.62 -18.79
N ASP A 4 -31.12 -2.85 -18.45
CA ASP A 4 -32.30 -3.20 -17.64
C ASP A 4 -31.94 -4.24 -16.57
N ASP A 5 -32.93 -4.71 -15.82
CA ASP A 5 -32.70 -5.69 -14.74
C ASP A 5 -32.22 -7.05 -15.27
N ALA A 6 -32.49 -7.39 -16.53
CA ALA A 6 -31.96 -8.61 -17.13
C ALA A 6 -30.45 -8.48 -17.35
N PHE A 7 -29.99 -7.32 -17.84
CA PHE A 7 -28.57 -7.00 -17.91
C PHE A 7 -27.88 -7.01 -16.54
N ALA A 8 -28.53 -6.51 -15.49
CA ALA A 8 -27.96 -6.54 -14.14
C ALA A 8 -27.68 -7.97 -13.65
N ARG A 9 -28.63 -8.89 -13.88
CA ARG A 9 -28.49 -10.32 -13.54
C ARG A 9 -27.45 -11.04 -14.39
N GLU A 10 -27.17 -10.59 -15.61
CA GLU A 10 -26.07 -11.12 -16.43
C GLU A 10 -24.68 -10.71 -15.90
N MET A 11 -24.58 -9.59 -15.18
CA MET A 11 -23.31 -9.04 -14.68
C MET A 11 -22.92 -9.56 -13.29
N GLY A 12 -23.80 -10.29 -12.60
CA GLY A 12 -23.53 -10.86 -11.29
C GLY A 12 -24.79 -11.06 -10.46
N ASP A 13 -24.62 -11.15 -9.14
CA ASP A 13 -25.70 -11.36 -8.17
C ASP A 13 -26.42 -10.04 -7.84
N PHE A 14 -26.94 -9.36 -8.88
CA PHE A 14 -27.66 -8.09 -8.76
C PHE A 14 -29.13 -8.26 -9.15
N GLU A 15 -30.04 -7.91 -8.24
CA GLU A 15 -31.48 -8.11 -8.44
C GLU A 15 -32.10 -7.12 -9.45
N SER A 16 -31.49 -5.95 -9.63
CA SER A 16 -31.96 -4.86 -10.49
C SER A 16 -30.81 -4.01 -11.04
N LEU A 17 -31.10 -3.22 -12.07
CA LEU A 17 -30.16 -2.23 -12.59
C LEU A 17 -29.76 -1.19 -11.53
N ASP A 18 -30.67 -0.85 -10.62
CA ASP A 18 -30.40 0.07 -9.51
C ASP A 18 -29.41 -0.51 -8.50
N ALA A 19 -29.54 -1.81 -8.19
CA ALA A 19 -28.58 -2.54 -7.35
C ALA A 19 -27.20 -2.57 -7.99
N LEU A 20 -27.12 -2.85 -9.30
CA LEU A 20 -25.86 -2.80 -10.05
C LEU A 20 -25.25 -1.38 -10.04
N ARG A 21 -26.06 -0.35 -10.27
CA ARG A 21 -25.59 1.06 -10.23
C ARG A 21 -25.06 1.47 -8.87
N THR A 22 -25.75 1.06 -7.80
CA THR A 22 -25.33 1.33 -6.42
C THR A 22 -23.99 0.67 -6.11
N ALA A 23 -23.83 -0.61 -6.46
CA ALA A 23 -22.56 -1.32 -6.28
C ALA A 23 -21.41 -0.66 -7.05
N VAL A 24 -21.63 -0.31 -8.32
CA VAL A 24 -20.63 0.40 -9.13
C VAL A 24 -20.29 1.77 -8.52
N ALA A 25 -21.28 2.51 -8.04
CA ALA A 25 -21.05 3.82 -7.40
C ALA A 25 -20.25 3.69 -6.11
N GLU A 26 -20.54 2.68 -5.27
CA GLU A 26 -19.75 2.40 -4.07
C GLU A 26 -18.31 1.99 -4.39
N ASP A 27 -18.10 1.16 -5.42
CA ASP A 27 -16.78 0.74 -5.84
C ASP A 27 -15.96 1.90 -6.38
N LEU A 28 -16.57 2.76 -7.22
CA LEU A 28 -15.95 3.99 -7.70
C LEU A 28 -15.61 4.95 -6.56
N LYS A 29 -16.50 5.09 -5.58
CA LYS A 29 -16.25 5.92 -4.38
C LYS A 29 -15.06 5.38 -3.60
N LYS A 30 -15.00 4.08 -3.34
CA LYS A 30 -13.88 3.45 -2.62
C LYS A 30 -12.57 3.57 -3.40
N GLU A 31 -12.60 3.50 -4.72
CA GLU A 31 -11.41 3.74 -5.55
C GLU A 31 -10.95 5.20 -5.44
N ALA A 32 -11.86 6.16 -5.60
CA ALA A 32 -11.54 7.57 -5.48
C ALA A 32 -10.98 7.94 -4.09
N GLU A 33 -11.51 7.36 -3.02
CA GLU A 33 -10.99 7.51 -1.66
C GLU A 33 -9.57 6.94 -1.54
N ARG A 34 -9.30 5.75 -2.08
CA ARG A 34 -7.95 5.15 -2.09
C ARG A 34 -6.95 6.00 -2.87
N GLU A 35 -7.33 6.50 -4.04
CA GLU A 35 -6.49 7.34 -4.88
C GLU A 35 -6.17 8.68 -4.20
N ALA A 36 -7.17 9.30 -3.57
CA ALA A 36 -6.98 10.53 -2.82
C ALA A 36 -6.04 10.33 -1.63
N ASP A 37 -6.24 9.28 -0.85
CA ASP A 37 -5.37 8.92 0.27
C ASP A 37 -3.94 8.64 -0.20
N ALA A 38 -3.76 7.89 -1.29
CA ALA A 38 -2.45 7.59 -1.86
C ALA A 38 -1.72 8.87 -2.31
N ARG A 39 -2.45 9.80 -2.94
CA ARG A 39 -1.91 11.08 -3.38
C ARG A 39 -1.45 11.93 -2.19
N VAL A 40 -2.30 12.09 -1.18
CA VAL A 40 -1.95 12.86 0.04
C VAL A 40 -0.72 12.26 0.73
N ARG A 41 -0.65 10.94 0.85
CA ARG A 41 0.50 10.25 1.44
C ARG A 41 1.78 10.47 0.62
N ALA A 42 1.70 10.41 -0.70
CA ALA A 42 2.84 10.66 -1.58
C ALA A 42 3.34 12.10 -1.47
N GLU A 43 2.43 13.08 -1.51
CA GLU A 43 2.75 14.50 -1.36
C GLU A 43 3.38 14.81 -0.01
N LEU A 44 2.84 14.23 1.07
CA LEU A 44 3.38 14.40 2.42
C LEU A 44 4.84 13.93 2.53
N ILE A 45 5.14 12.74 2.01
CA ILE A 45 6.51 12.21 2.01
C ILE A 45 7.43 13.06 1.15
N GLU A 46 6.99 13.47 -0.05
CA GLU A 46 7.79 14.30 -0.93
C GLU A 46 8.13 15.64 -0.26
N GLN A 47 7.17 16.28 0.41
CA GLN A 47 7.42 17.53 1.16
C GLN A 47 8.45 17.32 2.28
N ILE A 48 8.37 16.22 3.04
CA ILE A 48 9.35 15.90 4.08
C ILE A 48 10.73 15.68 3.47
N VAL A 49 10.81 14.94 2.37
CA VAL A 49 12.06 14.67 1.64
C VAL A 49 12.72 15.97 1.18
N GLN A 50 11.95 16.87 0.56
CA GLN A 50 12.45 18.15 0.06
C GLN A 50 12.87 19.09 1.19
N ALA A 51 12.06 19.19 2.26
CA ALA A 51 12.36 20.06 3.40
C ALA A 51 13.66 19.66 4.13
N ASN A 52 14.01 18.37 4.10
CA ASN A 52 15.17 17.83 4.83
C ASN A 52 16.35 17.45 3.92
N ASN A 53 16.25 17.68 2.61
CA ASN A 53 17.25 17.28 1.61
C ASN A 53 17.68 15.81 1.76
N VAL A 54 16.70 14.90 1.92
CA VAL A 54 16.99 13.47 2.15
C VAL A 54 17.68 12.89 0.92
N VAL A 55 18.91 12.39 1.10
CA VAL A 55 19.70 11.79 0.02
C VAL A 55 19.50 10.28 0.01
N ALA A 56 19.29 9.69 -1.17
CA ALA A 56 19.24 8.24 -1.34
C ALA A 56 20.66 7.65 -1.42
N PRO A 57 21.13 6.88 -0.43
CA PRO A 57 22.47 6.31 -0.46
C PRO A 57 22.57 5.25 -1.56
N ARG A 58 23.62 5.34 -2.38
CA ARG A 58 23.82 4.42 -3.52
C ARG A 58 23.64 2.94 -3.16
N PRO A 59 24.21 2.38 -2.07
CA PRO A 59 24.02 0.97 -1.75
C PRO A 59 22.56 0.56 -1.52
N LEU A 60 21.72 1.47 -1.02
CA LEU A 60 20.29 1.22 -0.84
C LEU A 60 19.55 1.30 -2.18
N VAL A 61 19.92 2.25 -3.03
CA VAL A 61 19.36 2.38 -4.39
C VAL A 61 19.64 1.13 -5.22
N GLU A 62 20.89 0.66 -5.23
CA GLU A 62 21.28 -0.57 -5.95
C GLU A 62 20.53 -1.79 -5.41
N ARG A 63 20.27 -1.86 -4.10
CA ARG A 63 19.46 -2.93 -3.50
C ARG A 63 18.02 -2.89 -4.01
N VAL A 64 17.39 -1.71 -4.05
CA VAL A 64 16.02 -1.55 -4.56
C VAL A 64 15.94 -1.89 -6.05
N LEU A 65 16.91 -1.43 -6.84
CA LEU A 65 17.03 -1.81 -8.26
C LEU A 65 17.15 -3.33 -8.43
N GLY A 66 17.94 -4.00 -7.60
CA GLY A 66 18.06 -5.46 -7.60
C GLY A 66 16.72 -6.15 -7.33
N MET A 67 15.97 -5.66 -6.34
CA MET A 67 14.64 -6.19 -6.03
C MET A 67 13.65 -5.99 -7.18
N TYR A 68 13.64 -4.82 -7.82
CA TYR A 68 12.78 -4.60 -8.99
C TYR A 68 13.19 -5.44 -10.19
N ALA A 69 14.49 -5.56 -10.48
CA ALA A 69 14.97 -6.40 -11.57
C ALA A 69 14.55 -7.86 -11.37
N GLN A 70 14.65 -8.36 -10.13
CA GLN A 70 14.16 -9.70 -9.80
C GLN A 70 12.64 -9.82 -9.99
N ALA A 71 11.87 -8.83 -9.54
CA ALA A 71 10.41 -8.85 -9.66
C ALA A 71 9.92 -8.77 -11.11
N TYR A 72 10.64 -8.06 -11.97
CA TYR A 72 10.36 -7.94 -13.40
C TYR A 72 11.10 -9.00 -14.25
N GLU A 73 11.80 -9.94 -13.63
CA GLU A 73 12.57 -11.00 -14.29
C GLU A 73 13.56 -10.46 -15.34
N ILE A 74 14.22 -9.34 -15.03
CA ILE A 74 15.14 -8.66 -15.92
C ILE A 74 16.42 -9.50 -16.07
N PRO A 75 16.79 -9.89 -17.31
CA PRO A 75 18.02 -10.65 -17.55
C PRO A 75 19.24 -9.75 -17.37
N GLU A 76 20.39 -10.36 -17.03
CA GLU A 76 21.63 -9.65 -16.68
C GLU A 76 22.10 -8.71 -17.80
N GLU A 77 21.93 -9.10 -19.06
CA GLU A 77 22.34 -8.29 -20.22
C GLU A 77 21.52 -7.00 -20.37
N ARG A 78 20.33 -6.93 -19.74
CA ARG A 78 19.47 -5.73 -19.73
C ARG A 78 19.59 -4.92 -18.46
N TRP A 79 20.39 -5.38 -17.48
CA TRP A 79 20.53 -4.73 -16.18
C TRP A 79 20.92 -3.26 -16.30
N GLU A 80 21.91 -2.92 -17.10
CA GLU A 80 22.41 -1.54 -17.17
C GLU A 80 21.33 -0.57 -17.64
N LYS A 81 20.60 -0.92 -18.71
CA LYS A 81 19.49 -0.12 -19.23
C LYS A 81 18.36 -0.02 -18.21
N PHE A 82 17.98 -1.14 -17.60
CA PHE A 82 16.95 -1.18 -16.56
C PHE A 82 17.32 -0.29 -15.36
N ALA A 83 18.55 -0.43 -14.87
CA ALA A 83 19.07 0.33 -13.74
C ALA A 83 19.09 1.84 -14.01
N GLN A 84 19.34 2.26 -15.27
CA GLN A 84 19.26 3.66 -15.66
C GLN A 84 17.81 4.17 -15.67
N GLU A 85 16.88 3.42 -16.25
CA GLU A 85 15.45 3.79 -16.34
C GLU A 85 14.76 3.82 -14.97
N PHE A 86 15.07 2.85 -14.10
CA PHE A 86 14.44 2.71 -12.78
C PHE A 86 15.16 3.45 -11.66
N ARG A 87 16.31 4.10 -11.93
CA ARG A 87 17.10 4.77 -10.90
C ARG A 87 16.29 5.79 -10.11
N ALA A 88 15.58 6.68 -10.81
CA ALA A 88 14.79 7.74 -10.16
C ALA A 88 13.68 7.14 -9.27
N VAL A 89 13.05 6.05 -9.71
CA VAL A 89 12.03 5.32 -8.94
C VAL A 89 12.64 4.69 -7.69
N ALA A 90 13.78 4.02 -7.83
CA ALA A 90 14.49 3.40 -6.72
C ALA A 90 14.99 4.44 -5.71
N GLU A 91 15.52 5.58 -6.18
CA GLU A 91 15.91 6.69 -5.31
C GLU A 91 14.72 7.27 -4.55
N SER A 92 13.58 7.46 -5.21
CA SER A 92 12.35 7.92 -4.56
C SER A 92 11.89 6.94 -3.48
N GLN A 93 11.88 5.63 -3.78
CA GLN A 93 11.53 4.61 -2.78
C GLN A 93 12.51 4.63 -1.60
N VAL A 94 13.82 4.73 -1.84
CA VAL A 94 14.81 4.79 -0.74
C VAL A 94 14.57 6.01 0.15
N ARG A 95 14.31 7.19 -0.43
CA ARG A 95 14.01 8.39 0.37
C ARG A 95 12.74 8.20 1.20
N ARG A 96 11.68 7.65 0.60
CA ARG A 96 10.44 7.30 1.31
C ARG A 96 10.71 6.36 2.48
N ASP A 97 11.41 5.25 2.23
CA ASP A 97 11.66 4.23 3.24
C ASP A 97 12.50 4.81 4.40
N LEU A 98 13.51 5.65 4.11
CA LEU A 98 14.30 6.34 5.14
C LEU A 98 13.46 7.30 6.00
N VAL A 99 12.55 8.06 5.39
CA VAL A 99 11.63 8.94 6.12
C VAL A 99 10.72 8.12 7.04
N LEU A 100 10.09 7.08 6.49
CA LEU A 100 9.19 6.22 7.26
C LEU A 100 9.92 5.56 8.43
N ASP A 101 11.07 4.92 8.18
CA ASP A 101 11.87 4.25 9.21
C ASP A 101 12.27 5.22 10.34
N THR A 102 12.67 6.45 10.00
CA THR A 102 13.04 7.49 10.98
C THR A 102 11.84 7.87 11.86
N VAL A 103 10.65 8.00 11.29
CA VAL A 103 9.43 8.31 12.05
C VAL A 103 9.02 7.12 12.93
N VAL A 104 9.10 5.90 12.41
CA VAL A 104 8.85 4.67 13.18
C VAL A 104 9.72 4.61 14.42
N GLU A 105 11.02 4.88 14.28
CA GLU A 105 11.97 4.80 15.38
C GLU A 105 11.82 5.95 16.37
N SER A 106 11.66 7.18 15.88
CA SER A 106 11.54 8.37 16.77
C SER A 106 10.25 8.41 17.57
N GLN A 107 9.15 7.86 17.03
CA GLN A 107 7.83 7.87 17.66
C GLN A 107 7.39 6.51 18.21
N ASN A 108 8.25 5.49 18.10
CA ASN A 108 7.98 4.11 18.53
C ASN A 108 6.65 3.55 17.93
N LEU A 109 6.48 3.69 16.62
CA LEU A 109 5.24 3.35 15.92
C LEU A 109 5.22 1.93 15.33
N ARG A 110 6.17 1.08 15.72
CA ARG A 110 6.20 -0.32 15.26
C ARG A 110 4.88 -1.02 15.62
N ALA A 111 4.41 -1.88 14.72
CA ALA A 111 3.27 -2.73 15.00
C ALA A 111 3.56 -3.63 16.20
N THR A 112 2.60 -3.67 17.12
CA THR A 112 2.60 -4.55 18.28
C THR A 112 1.98 -5.90 17.92
N GLU A 113 2.25 -6.93 18.72
CA GLU A 113 1.62 -8.24 18.56
C GLU A 113 0.09 -8.16 18.67
N ALA A 114 -0.43 -7.37 19.61
CA ALA A 114 -1.87 -7.18 19.78
C ALA A 114 -2.54 -6.53 18.55
N GLU A 115 -1.90 -5.53 17.94
CA GLU A 115 -2.41 -4.92 16.69
C GLU A 115 -2.35 -5.89 15.52
N LEU A 116 -1.31 -6.73 15.46
CA LEU A 116 -1.20 -7.78 14.45
C LEU A 116 -2.32 -8.81 14.61
N ASP A 117 -2.56 -9.30 15.82
CA ASP A 117 -3.63 -10.27 16.11
C ASP A 117 -5.00 -9.71 15.77
N GLN A 118 -5.27 -8.47 16.15
CA GLN A 118 -6.52 -7.78 15.80
C GLN A 118 -6.68 -7.67 14.28
N ARG A 119 -5.64 -7.25 13.56
CA ARG A 119 -5.69 -7.13 12.10
C ARG A 119 -5.93 -8.49 11.43
N LEU A 120 -5.33 -9.55 11.95
CA LEU A 120 -5.54 -10.91 11.45
C LEU A 120 -6.98 -11.38 11.69
N GLN A 121 -7.56 -11.06 12.85
CA GLN A 121 -8.97 -11.34 13.12
C GLN A 121 -9.89 -10.63 12.11
N GLU A 122 -9.71 -9.32 11.91
CA GLU A 122 -10.49 -8.54 10.94
C GLU A 122 -10.37 -9.09 9.51
N LEU A 123 -9.16 -9.48 9.09
CA LEU A 123 -8.92 -10.06 7.77
C LEU A 123 -9.54 -11.45 7.63
N ALA A 124 -9.53 -12.25 8.69
CA ALA A 124 -10.12 -13.59 8.70
C ALA A 124 -11.65 -13.53 8.63
N GLU A 125 -12.26 -12.62 9.38
CA GLU A 125 -13.71 -12.35 9.35
C GLU A 125 -14.18 -11.95 7.94
N ARG A 126 -13.46 -11.03 7.29
CA ARG A 126 -13.74 -10.61 5.90
C ARG A 126 -13.64 -11.76 4.89
N ARG A 127 -12.84 -12.78 5.17
CA ARG A 127 -12.64 -13.96 4.32
C ARG A 127 -13.53 -15.14 4.72
N GLY A 128 -14.34 -15.00 5.78
CA GLY A 128 -15.15 -16.10 6.31
C GLY A 128 -14.33 -17.27 6.84
N MET A 129 -13.12 -17.03 7.35
CA MET A 129 -12.22 -18.08 7.85
C MET A 129 -11.75 -17.80 9.28
N GLN A 130 -11.13 -18.80 9.93
CA GLN A 130 -10.63 -18.66 11.30
C GLN A 130 -9.30 -17.90 11.33
N ALA A 131 -9.11 -17.02 12.32
CA ALA A 131 -7.88 -16.22 12.47
C ALA A 131 -6.61 -17.09 12.60
N ALA A 132 -6.69 -18.21 13.33
CA ALA A 132 -5.58 -19.15 13.47
C ALA A 132 -5.17 -19.80 12.14
N GLU A 133 -6.15 -20.08 11.26
CA GLU A 133 -5.90 -20.63 9.93
C GLU A 133 -5.22 -19.59 9.02
N LEU A 134 -5.69 -18.34 9.08
CA LEU A 134 -5.07 -17.23 8.35
C LEU A 134 -3.64 -16.97 8.85
N TYR A 135 -3.42 -16.99 10.16
CA TYR A 135 -2.09 -16.84 10.76
C TYR A 135 -1.13 -17.91 10.22
N ALA A 136 -1.50 -19.20 10.33
CA ALA A 136 -0.66 -20.30 9.87
C ALA A 136 -0.36 -20.21 8.36
N SER A 137 -1.34 -19.79 7.56
CA SER A 137 -1.16 -19.57 6.12
C SER A 137 -0.15 -18.45 5.82
N LEU A 138 -0.28 -17.31 6.49
CA LEU A 138 0.63 -16.17 6.33
C LEU A 138 2.02 -16.46 6.88
N GLU A 139 2.14 -17.21 7.97
CA GLU A 139 3.41 -17.64 8.55
C GLU A 139 4.17 -18.55 7.59
N LYS A 140 3.49 -19.58 7.06
CA LYS A 140 4.04 -20.49 6.06
C LYS A 140 4.51 -19.75 4.81
N ALA A 141 3.77 -18.72 4.40
CA ALA A 141 4.13 -17.86 3.27
C ALA A 141 5.20 -16.80 3.61
N LYS A 142 5.61 -16.68 4.88
CA LYS A 142 6.51 -15.62 5.39
C LYS A 142 5.98 -14.19 5.18
N ARG A 143 4.65 -14.04 5.16
CA ARG A 143 3.92 -12.78 4.89
C ARG A 143 3.38 -12.10 6.14
N LEU A 144 3.53 -12.68 7.33
CA LEU A 144 3.17 -12.00 8.59
C LEU A 144 3.89 -10.66 8.74
N ARG A 145 5.15 -10.59 8.30
CA ARG A 145 5.93 -9.36 8.30
C ARG A 145 5.30 -8.28 7.42
N ASP A 146 4.65 -8.64 6.32
CA ASP A 146 3.99 -7.67 5.43
C ASP A 146 2.77 -7.05 6.12
N VAL A 147 2.02 -7.85 6.90
CA VAL A 147 0.88 -7.35 7.69
C VAL A 147 1.37 -6.40 8.77
N ALA A 148 2.40 -6.79 9.52
CA ALA A 148 3.01 -5.91 10.53
C ALA A 148 3.58 -4.62 9.90
N ARG A 149 4.17 -4.71 8.70
CA ARG A 149 4.63 -3.54 7.95
C ARG A 149 3.47 -2.61 7.57
N SER A 150 2.36 -3.15 7.06
CA SER A 150 1.17 -2.36 6.72
C SER A 150 0.64 -1.58 7.93
N ILE A 151 0.51 -2.25 9.08
CA ILE A 151 0.07 -1.62 10.33
C ILE A 151 1.04 -0.49 10.73
N THR A 152 2.34 -0.76 10.66
CA THR A 152 3.38 0.23 10.99
C THR A 152 3.29 1.44 10.06
N GLU A 153 3.16 1.24 8.75
CA GLU A 153 3.03 2.33 7.78
C GLU A 153 1.75 3.14 8.02
N GLU A 154 0.62 2.49 8.30
CA GLU A 154 -0.63 3.18 8.66
C GLU A 154 -0.48 4.06 9.90
N LYS A 155 0.19 3.57 10.94
CA LYS A 155 0.49 4.35 12.16
C LYS A 155 1.36 5.57 11.87
N VAL A 156 2.40 5.41 11.03
CA VAL A 156 3.26 6.51 10.61
C VAL A 156 2.49 7.58 9.87
N PHE A 157 1.66 7.20 8.89
CA PHE A 157 0.87 8.18 8.14
C PHE A 157 -0.19 8.85 9.00
N ALA A 158 -0.86 8.11 9.89
CA ALA A 158 -1.80 8.71 10.85
C ALA A 158 -1.10 9.75 11.75
N TYR A 159 0.10 9.43 12.24
CA TYR A 159 0.91 10.37 13.01
C TYR A 159 1.27 11.61 12.18
N LEU A 160 1.87 11.44 11.00
CA LEU A 160 2.31 12.56 10.16
C LEU A 160 1.15 13.47 9.75
N LEU A 161 -0.01 12.89 9.41
CA LEU A 161 -1.23 13.64 9.10
C LEU A 161 -1.76 14.41 10.32
N SER A 162 -1.69 13.83 11.53
CA SER A 162 -2.09 14.54 12.75
C SER A 162 -1.22 15.76 13.07
N GLN A 163 0.00 15.79 12.54
CA GLN A 163 0.95 16.91 12.69
C GLN A 163 0.91 17.89 11.50
N SER A 164 0.07 17.63 10.50
CA SER A 164 0.02 18.40 9.25
C SER A 164 -1.30 19.16 9.13
N THR A 165 -1.27 20.31 8.47
CA THR A 165 -2.50 21.01 8.08
C THR A 165 -2.95 20.45 6.73
N VAL A 166 -4.10 19.77 6.71
CA VAL A 166 -4.70 19.25 5.48
C VAL A 166 -5.71 20.27 4.96
N GLU A 167 -5.38 20.95 3.86
CA GLU A 167 -6.31 21.82 3.15
C GLU A 167 -7.07 20.99 2.11
N GLN A 168 -8.40 21.10 2.08
CA GLN A 168 -9.19 20.53 0.99
C GLN A 168 -9.01 21.42 -0.25
N ALA A 169 -8.56 20.81 -1.35
CA ALA A 169 -8.42 21.47 -2.64
C ALA A 169 -9.78 21.86 -3.25
#